data_AF-A0A954LHB1-F1
#
_entry.id   AF-A0A954LHB1-F1
#
_cell.length_a   1.000
_cell.length_b   1.000
_cell.length_c   1.000
_cell.angle_alpha   90.00
_cell.angle_beta   90.00
_cell.angle_gamma   90.00
#
_symmetry.space_group_name_H-M   'P 1'
#
loop_
_entity.id
_entity.type
_entity.pdbx_description
1 polymer ?
#
loop_
_entity_poly.entity_id
_entity_poly.type
_entity_poly.pdbx_seq_one_letter_code
_entity_poly.pdbx_strand_id
1 'polypeptide(L)'
;MAVEGTGALIVLPKRQPIDRLLQGGVVVNGQLSVPLLHSIFHSGSQGHDGAVIVRSNRVWKLGVHLPLSTNFEVLGSRGTRHAAALGLAERCDALVLVVSEERGEVSLAENHELTTLADPTQLHEILVSRISPHSSSSRLGVIVPRLFRLLTFGSCAFLITAFFWLLVANPVDQVQRIVDRVPIETHSIPPGWVVESLQPEMIRVNLTGTERAFSAFDWDELRFRLKLKDLEEGSHSVVLSPEGFNLPPEMEVQQIEPKVIYITAYQTEIVELPVSIQIQGSLPEGMQKEQLVPTPNRVSVRVPKRRLSEFQTIPTEAMTYSEIQSNENKEMKLVFPPSVVPIEETPDSVTVQIQEKEARSNESNKTSDQQPMPN
;
A
#
# COMPACT_ATOMS: atom_id res chain seq x y z
N MET A 1 -73.60 15.01 -26.17
CA MET A 1 -72.45 14.94 -27.10
C MET A 1 -72.73 14.06 -28.32
N ALA A 2 -72.76 12.72 -28.21
CA ALA A 2 -73.02 11.83 -29.35
C ALA A 2 -74.35 12.12 -30.09
N VAL A 3 -75.44 12.21 -29.34
CA VAL A 3 -76.78 12.59 -29.85
C VAL A 3 -76.81 14.00 -30.46
N GLU A 4 -75.95 14.89 -29.97
CA GLU A 4 -75.86 16.30 -30.40
C GLU A 4 -74.86 16.48 -31.57
N GLY A 5 -74.28 15.39 -32.10
CA GLY A 5 -73.24 15.46 -33.14
C GLY A 5 -71.96 16.19 -32.70
N THR A 6 -71.71 16.29 -31.38
CA THR A 6 -70.52 16.99 -30.86
C THR A 6 -69.36 16.01 -30.74
N GLY A 7 -68.31 16.23 -31.53
CA GLY A 7 -67.09 15.44 -31.49
C GLY A 7 -66.35 15.56 -30.15
N ALA A 8 -65.79 14.45 -29.68
CA ALA A 8 -65.03 14.41 -28.44
C ALA A 8 -63.81 13.50 -28.55
N LEU A 9 -62.73 13.84 -27.83
CA LEU A 9 -61.53 13.03 -27.75
C LEU A 9 -60.99 13.09 -26.32
N ILE A 10 -61.20 12.01 -25.56
CA ILE A 10 -60.90 11.96 -24.12
C ILE A 10 -59.88 10.86 -23.87
N VAL A 11 -58.74 11.22 -23.30
CA VAL A 11 -57.64 10.31 -22.96
C VAL A 11 -57.63 10.02 -21.47
N LEU A 12 -57.60 8.74 -21.14
CA LEU A 12 -57.50 8.20 -19.79
C LEU A 12 -56.16 7.46 -19.67
N PRO A 13 -55.12 8.11 -19.12
CA PRO A 13 -53.80 7.51 -18.99
C PRO A 13 -53.80 6.36 -17.99
N LYS A 14 -53.00 5.33 -18.25
CA LYS A 14 -52.81 4.18 -17.35
C LYS A 14 -51.42 4.19 -16.73
N ARG A 15 -50.62 3.13 -16.93
CA ARG A 15 -49.34 2.95 -16.23
C ARG A 15 -48.20 3.66 -16.95
N GLN A 16 -48.25 3.73 -18.28
CA GLN A 16 -47.18 4.32 -19.05
C GLN A 16 -47.29 5.85 -19.09
N PRO A 17 -46.16 6.58 -18.92
CA PRO A 17 -46.16 8.02 -18.99
C PRO A 17 -46.42 8.48 -20.42
N ILE A 18 -47.52 9.19 -20.63
CA ILE A 18 -47.91 9.69 -21.97
C ILE A 18 -47.33 11.07 -22.28
N ASP A 19 -46.75 11.76 -21.30
CA ASP A 19 -46.38 13.19 -21.37
C ASP A 19 -45.45 13.53 -22.55
N ARG A 20 -44.59 12.58 -22.97
CA ARG A 20 -43.69 12.72 -24.13
C ARG A 20 -44.37 12.55 -25.49
N LEU A 21 -45.56 11.96 -25.50
CA LEU A 21 -46.37 11.73 -26.71
C LEU A 21 -47.33 12.89 -26.97
N LEU A 22 -47.56 13.75 -25.98
CA LEU A 22 -48.49 14.86 -26.05
C LEU A 22 -47.79 16.12 -26.55
N GLN A 23 -48.43 16.85 -27.46
CA GLN A 23 -47.95 18.15 -27.93
C GLN A 23 -48.97 19.25 -27.62
N GLY A 24 -48.48 20.41 -27.18
CA GLY A 24 -49.32 21.57 -26.87
C GLY A 24 -50.26 21.36 -25.66
N GLY A 25 -51.41 22.03 -25.71
CA GLY A 25 -52.49 21.98 -24.72
C GLY A 25 -52.27 22.85 -23.47
N VAL A 26 -53.39 23.25 -22.86
CA VAL A 26 -53.45 24.13 -21.68
C VAL A 26 -53.75 23.31 -20.44
N VAL A 27 -53.00 23.55 -19.35
CA VAL A 27 -53.24 22.93 -18.04
C VAL A 27 -54.44 23.59 -17.40
N VAL A 28 -55.45 22.79 -17.03
CA VAL A 28 -56.70 23.26 -16.41
C VAL A 28 -56.80 22.81 -14.96
N ASN A 29 -56.42 21.55 -14.68
CA ASN A 29 -56.59 20.90 -13.37
C ASN A 29 -58.01 21.02 -12.78
N GLY A 30 -59.02 21.11 -13.64
CA GLY A 30 -60.42 21.28 -13.27
C GLY A 30 -61.05 20.00 -12.73
N GLN A 31 -62.03 20.15 -11.83
CA GLN A 31 -62.83 19.02 -11.37
C GLN A 31 -63.63 18.43 -12.54
N LEU A 32 -63.50 17.13 -12.79
CA LEU A 32 -64.26 16.47 -13.85
C LEU A 32 -65.75 16.60 -13.57
N SER A 33 -66.49 17.12 -14.54
CA SER A 33 -67.94 17.25 -14.47
C SER A 33 -68.53 17.25 -15.88
N VAL A 34 -69.80 16.83 -16.02
CA VAL A 34 -70.51 16.83 -17.31
C VAL A 34 -70.56 18.24 -17.93
N PRO A 35 -70.90 19.32 -17.19
CA PRO A 35 -70.90 20.67 -17.77
C PRO A 35 -69.52 21.11 -18.28
N LEU A 36 -68.44 20.74 -17.58
CA LEU A 36 -67.08 21.06 -18.00
C LEU A 36 -66.73 20.38 -19.32
N LEU A 37 -67.02 19.09 -19.47
CA LEU A 37 -66.75 18.36 -20.72
C LEU A 37 -67.55 18.94 -21.90
N HIS A 38 -68.84 19.23 -21.69
CA HIS A 38 -69.66 19.88 -22.73
C HIS A 38 -69.12 21.26 -23.10
N SER A 39 -68.67 22.05 -22.13
CA SER A 39 -68.08 23.37 -22.38
C SER A 39 -66.76 23.29 -23.16
N ILE A 40 -65.92 22.29 -22.91
CA ILE A 40 -64.62 22.13 -23.57
C ILE A 40 -64.80 21.68 -25.03
N PHE A 41 -65.73 20.79 -25.30
CA PHE A 41 -65.95 20.26 -26.65
C PHE A 41 -66.99 21.02 -27.47
N HIS A 42 -67.54 22.11 -26.93
CA HIS A 42 -68.41 23.00 -27.68
C HIS A 42 -67.62 23.63 -28.85
N SER A 43 -68.18 23.59 -30.06
CA SER A 43 -67.52 24.02 -31.31
C SER A 43 -67.03 25.47 -31.31
N GLY A 44 -67.67 26.35 -30.53
CA GLY A 44 -67.24 27.75 -30.37
C GLY A 44 -66.09 27.98 -29.37
N SER A 45 -65.63 26.95 -28.65
CA SER A 45 -64.58 27.10 -27.62
C SER A 45 -63.18 26.96 -28.22
N GLN A 46 -62.13 27.54 -27.64
CA GLN A 46 -60.75 27.28 -28.10
C GLN A 46 -60.25 25.86 -27.72
N GLY A 47 -60.95 25.16 -26.83
CA GLY A 47 -60.53 23.87 -26.29
C GLY A 47 -61.03 22.64 -27.05
N HIS A 48 -61.93 22.80 -28.01
CA HIS A 48 -62.54 21.68 -28.76
C HIS A 48 -61.60 21.06 -29.81
N ASP A 49 -60.55 21.78 -30.18
CA ASP A 49 -59.52 21.32 -31.11
C ASP A 49 -58.42 20.58 -30.34
N GLY A 50 -58.54 19.25 -30.28
CA GLY A 50 -57.60 18.36 -29.61
C GLY A 50 -58.22 17.50 -28.52
N ALA A 51 -57.36 16.79 -27.80
CA ALA A 51 -57.73 15.85 -26.77
C ALA A 51 -57.81 16.49 -25.38
N VAL A 52 -58.70 15.96 -24.55
CA VAL A 52 -58.77 16.23 -23.13
C VAL A 52 -58.13 15.08 -22.37
N ILE A 53 -57.19 15.38 -21.49
CA ILE A 53 -56.52 14.38 -20.65
C ILE A 53 -57.18 14.38 -19.27
N VAL A 54 -57.73 13.24 -18.87
CA VAL A 54 -58.39 13.06 -17.57
C VAL A 54 -57.51 12.20 -16.67
N ARG A 55 -57.11 12.73 -15.51
CA ARG A 55 -56.29 12.06 -14.49
C ARG A 55 -56.93 12.24 -13.12
N SER A 56 -57.02 11.17 -12.33
CA SER A 56 -57.47 11.23 -10.93
C SER A 56 -58.79 12.01 -10.73
N ASN A 57 -59.81 11.73 -11.56
CA ASN A 57 -61.10 12.40 -11.56
C ASN A 57 -61.03 13.93 -11.83
N ARG A 58 -60.01 14.38 -12.56
CA ARG A 58 -59.81 15.78 -12.96
C ARG A 58 -59.45 15.88 -14.42
N VAL A 59 -59.87 16.98 -15.05
CA VAL A 59 -59.38 17.39 -16.37
C VAL A 59 -58.01 18.05 -16.17
N TRP A 60 -56.94 17.33 -16.52
CA TRP A 60 -55.56 17.79 -16.34
C TRP A 60 -55.18 18.82 -17.42
N LYS A 61 -55.36 18.45 -18.70
CA LYS A 61 -55.09 19.32 -19.86
C LYS A 61 -56.22 19.23 -20.89
N LEU A 62 -56.44 20.31 -21.63
CA LEU A 62 -57.31 20.34 -22.83
C LEU A 62 -56.56 20.87 -24.05
N GLY A 63 -57.10 20.66 -25.25
CA GLY A 63 -56.48 21.09 -26.51
C GLY A 63 -55.13 20.41 -26.79
N VAL A 64 -54.98 19.14 -26.38
CA VAL A 64 -53.73 18.41 -26.55
C VAL A 64 -53.70 17.70 -27.91
N HIS A 65 -52.63 17.87 -28.68
CA HIS A 65 -52.44 17.12 -29.91
C HIS A 65 -51.82 15.75 -29.61
N LEU A 66 -52.45 14.71 -30.15
CA LEU A 66 -52.00 13.32 -30.06
C LEU A 66 -51.30 12.90 -31.36
N PRO A 67 -50.39 11.91 -31.32
CA PRO A 67 -49.85 11.31 -32.52
C PRO A 67 -50.97 10.66 -33.35
N LEU A 68 -50.93 10.84 -34.67
CA LEU A 68 -51.87 10.19 -35.59
C LEU A 68 -51.33 8.82 -36.02
N SER A 69 -52.21 7.82 -36.05
CA SER A 69 -51.90 6.54 -36.68
C SER A 69 -51.95 6.65 -38.20
N THR A 70 -51.09 5.91 -38.87
CA THR A 70 -51.09 5.70 -40.34
C THR A 70 -51.62 4.31 -40.72
N ASN A 71 -52.21 3.59 -39.77
CA ASN A 71 -52.77 2.27 -40.00
C ASN A 71 -54.17 2.38 -40.63
N PHE A 72 -54.20 2.55 -41.96
CA PHE A 72 -55.43 2.72 -42.73
C PHE A 72 -56.34 1.48 -42.71
N GLU A 73 -55.80 0.29 -42.44
CA GLU A 73 -56.60 -0.94 -42.32
C GLU A 73 -57.54 -0.87 -41.11
N VAL A 74 -57.05 -0.39 -39.97
CA VAL A 74 -57.85 -0.21 -38.74
C VAL A 74 -58.70 1.06 -38.79
N LEU A 75 -58.21 2.13 -39.41
CA LEU A 75 -58.92 3.41 -39.47
C LEU A 75 -60.11 3.42 -40.43
N GLY A 76 -60.02 2.72 -41.56
CA GLY A 76 -61.04 2.72 -42.59
C GLY A 76 -61.40 4.14 -43.05
N SER A 77 -62.70 4.48 -43.02
CA SER A 77 -63.23 5.80 -43.43
C SER A 77 -63.41 6.79 -42.27
N ARG A 78 -62.68 6.63 -41.16
CA ARG A 78 -62.84 7.47 -39.95
C ARG A 78 -61.97 8.72 -40.00
N GLY A 79 -62.45 9.79 -39.35
CA GLY A 79 -61.78 11.09 -39.32
C GLY A 79 -60.57 11.20 -38.37
N THR A 80 -59.97 12.38 -38.33
CA THR A 80 -58.70 12.68 -37.64
C THR A 80 -58.71 12.39 -36.14
N ARG A 81 -59.84 12.55 -35.43
CA ARG A 81 -59.94 12.20 -33.99
C ARG A 81 -59.78 10.70 -33.75
N HIS A 82 -60.25 9.85 -34.67
CA HIS A 82 -60.04 8.41 -34.58
C HIS A 82 -58.58 8.04 -34.87
N ALA A 83 -57.96 8.69 -35.86
CA ALA A 83 -56.52 8.55 -36.13
C ALA A 83 -55.66 8.96 -34.93
N ALA A 84 -56.02 10.05 -34.25
CA ALA A 84 -55.36 10.53 -33.03
C ALA A 84 -55.51 9.56 -31.86
N ALA A 85 -56.71 8.99 -31.68
CA ALA A 85 -56.95 8.02 -30.64
C ALA A 85 -56.16 6.72 -30.85
N LEU A 86 -56.19 6.20 -32.09
CA LEU A 86 -55.44 5.00 -32.45
C LEU A 86 -53.93 5.24 -32.33
N GLY A 87 -53.42 6.37 -32.82
CA GLY A 87 -51.99 6.68 -32.78
C GLY A 87 -51.44 6.82 -31.36
N LEU A 88 -52.26 7.25 -30.39
CA LEU A 88 -51.89 7.22 -28.98
C LEU A 88 -51.94 5.78 -28.41
N ALA A 89 -52.99 5.00 -28.72
CA ALA A 89 -53.17 3.63 -28.25
C ALA A 89 -52.14 2.63 -28.81
N GLU A 90 -51.51 2.94 -29.95
CA GLU A 90 -50.39 2.17 -30.51
C GLU A 90 -49.07 2.40 -29.74
N ARG A 91 -48.95 3.55 -29.07
CA ARG A 91 -47.69 3.98 -28.42
C ARG A 91 -47.71 3.85 -26.91
N CYS A 92 -48.89 3.68 -26.32
CA CYS A 92 -49.02 3.54 -24.87
C CYS A 92 -50.28 2.76 -24.47
N ASP A 93 -50.35 2.40 -23.18
CA ASP A 93 -51.48 1.69 -22.57
C ASP A 93 -52.68 2.60 -22.23
N ALA A 94 -52.77 3.81 -22.81
CA ALA A 94 -53.86 4.74 -22.55
C ALA A 94 -55.17 4.25 -23.18
N LEU A 95 -56.27 4.50 -22.47
CA LEU A 95 -57.62 4.28 -22.97
C LEU A 95 -58.13 5.59 -23.56
N VAL A 96 -58.49 5.61 -24.84
CA VAL A 96 -58.95 6.83 -25.52
C VAL A 96 -60.38 6.68 -25.99
N LEU A 97 -61.28 7.54 -25.51
CA LEU A 97 -62.66 7.61 -25.99
C LEU A 97 -62.76 8.64 -27.10
N VAL A 98 -63.47 8.27 -28.16
CA VAL A 98 -63.77 9.13 -29.31
C VAL A 98 -65.27 9.19 -29.53
N VAL A 99 -65.78 10.39 -29.74
CA VAL A 99 -67.15 10.60 -30.25
C VAL A 99 -67.04 11.20 -31.65
N SER A 100 -67.66 10.55 -32.62
CA SER A 100 -67.70 11.00 -34.01
C SER A 100 -68.66 12.20 -34.15
N GLU A 101 -68.16 13.32 -34.68
CA GLU A 101 -69.01 14.47 -34.99
C GLU A 101 -69.91 14.21 -36.21
N GLU A 102 -69.46 13.38 -37.15
CA GLU A 102 -70.20 13.07 -38.39
C GLU A 102 -71.27 11.99 -38.18
N ARG A 103 -70.96 10.98 -37.37
CA ARG A 103 -71.78 9.76 -37.25
C ARG A 103 -72.45 9.61 -35.89
N GLY A 104 -72.08 10.43 -34.90
CA GLY A 104 -72.57 10.30 -33.53
C GLY A 104 -72.13 9.00 -32.82
N GLU A 105 -71.27 8.20 -33.45
CA GLU A 105 -70.75 6.95 -32.89
C GLU A 105 -69.76 7.19 -31.75
N VAL A 106 -69.81 6.35 -30.73
CA VAL A 106 -68.79 6.30 -29.67
C VAL A 106 -67.84 5.15 -29.95
N SER A 107 -66.54 5.44 -29.96
CA SER A 107 -65.48 4.44 -30.17
C SER A 107 -64.43 4.53 -29.07
N LEU A 108 -63.72 3.43 -28.88
CA LEU A 108 -62.66 3.27 -27.90
C LEU A 108 -61.38 2.83 -28.61
N ALA A 109 -60.26 3.50 -28.34
CA ALA A 109 -58.95 3.06 -28.78
C ALA A 109 -58.13 2.58 -27.58
N GLU A 110 -57.63 1.35 -27.66
CA GLU A 110 -56.77 0.72 -26.66
C GLU A 110 -56.00 -0.44 -27.32
N ASN A 111 -54.75 -0.68 -26.93
CA ASN A 111 -53.96 -1.84 -27.38
C ASN A 111 -53.91 -2.02 -28.91
N HIS A 112 -53.72 -0.94 -29.67
CA HIS A 112 -53.69 -0.93 -31.14
C HIS A 112 -55.03 -1.26 -31.84
N GLU A 113 -56.13 -1.40 -31.09
CA GLU A 113 -57.46 -1.63 -31.64
C GLU A 113 -58.35 -0.40 -31.50
N LEU A 114 -59.30 -0.26 -32.42
CA LEU A 114 -60.34 0.76 -32.39
C LEU A 114 -61.71 0.09 -32.45
N THR A 115 -62.43 0.08 -31.34
CA THR A 115 -63.72 -0.61 -31.19
C THR A 115 -64.86 0.39 -31.13
N THR A 116 -65.86 0.25 -32.01
CA THR A 116 -67.10 1.02 -31.93
C THR A 116 -68.08 0.35 -30.98
N LEU A 117 -68.67 1.14 -30.09
CA LEU A 117 -69.60 0.67 -29.07
C LEU A 117 -71.02 0.75 -29.61
N ALA A 118 -71.80 -0.31 -29.41
CA ALA A 118 -73.18 -0.38 -29.90
C ALA A 118 -74.16 0.34 -28.96
N ASP A 119 -73.86 0.36 -27.66
CA ASP A 119 -74.75 0.93 -26.65
C ASP A 119 -73.97 1.61 -25.49
N PRO A 120 -74.62 2.52 -24.73
CA PRO A 120 -74.00 3.17 -23.57
C PRO A 120 -73.66 2.22 -22.41
N THR A 121 -74.33 1.07 -22.33
CA THR A 121 -74.11 0.07 -21.27
C THR A 121 -72.75 -0.60 -21.43
N GLN A 122 -72.36 -0.95 -22.67
CA GLN A 122 -71.03 -1.46 -23.02
C GLN A 122 -69.94 -0.47 -22.63
N LEU A 123 -70.15 0.82 -22.86
CA LEU A 123 -69.21 1.84 -22.43
C LEU A 123 -69.05 1.82 -20.89
N HIS A 124 -70.17 1.77 -20.16
CA HIS A 124 -70.14 1.72 -18.71
C HIS A 124 -69.37 0.49 -18.19
N GLU A 125 -69.66 -0.70 -18.72
CA GLU A 125 -68.98 -1.95 -18.35
C GLU A 125 -67.48 -1.93 -18.65
N ILE A 126 -67.10 -1.41 -19.82
CA ILE A 126 -65.70 -1.26 -20.21
C ILE A 126 -65.00 -0.27 -19.27
N LEU A 127 -65.59 0.90 -19.01
CA LEU A 127 -65.00 1.89 -18.10
C LEU A 127 -64.87 1.32 -16.68
N VAL A 128 -65.90 0.64 -16.17
CA VAL A 128 -65.86 0.01 -14.84
C VAL A 128 -64.76 -1.05 -14.80
N SER A 129 -64.66 -1.94 -15.79
CA SER A 129 -63.64 -3.01 -15.79
C SER A 129 -62.22 -2.50 -16.02
N ARG A 130 -62.03 -1.42 -16.80
CA ARG A 130 -60.72 -0.90 -17.21
C ARG A 130 -60.19 0.20 -16.29
N ILE A 131 -61.06 0.92 -15.59
CA ILE A 131 -60.72 2.10 -14.76
C ILE A 131 -60.96 1.83 -13.28
N SER A 132 -61.91 0.97 -12.91
CA SER A 132 -62.09 0.69 -11.48
C SER A 132 -60.83 0.02 -10.95
N PRO A 133 -60.13 0.61 -9.97
CA PRO A 133 -59.26 -0.20 -9.15
C PRO A 133 -60.17 -1.26 -8.53
N HIS A 134 -59.75 -2.54 -8.54
CA HIS A 134 -60.35 -3.52 -7.65
C HIS A 134 -60.57 -2.83 -6.30
N SER A 135 -61.83 -2.72 -5.90
CA SER A 135 -62.22 -2.16 -4.63
C SER A 135 -61.36 -2.80 -3.55
N SER A 136 -60.57 -1.97 -2.86
CA SER A 136 -60.07 -2.23 -1.51
C SER A 136 -59.68 -3.69 -1.20
N SER A 137 -58.52 -4.12 -1.67
CA SER A 137 -57.69 -5.02 -0.86
C SER A 137 -56.50 -4.22 -0.32
N SER A 138 -56.64 -3.81 0.95
CA SER A 138 -55.59 -3.37 1.88
C SER A 138 -54.33 -2.72 1.27
N ARG A 139 -54.24 -1.39 1.36
CA ARG A 139 -53.00 -0.62 1.16
C ARG A 139 -51.87 -1.01 2.14
N LEU A 140 -52.08 -1.97 3.04
CA LEU A 140 -51.04 -2.52 3.93
C LEU A 140 -50.14 -3.59 3.26
N GLY A 141 -50.54 -4.20 2.12
CA GLY A 141 -49.79 -5.33 1.53
C GLY A 141 -48.68 -4.98 0.51
N VAL A 142 -48.66 -3.76 -0.04
CA VAL A 142 -47.74 -3.39 -1.14
C VAL A 142 -46.52 -2.59 -0.65
N ILE A 143 -46.59 -2.01 0.54
CA ILE A 143 -45.45 -1.29 1.15
C ILE A 143 -44.43 -2.29 1.68
N VAL A 144 -44.87 -3.44 2.23
CA VAL A 144 -43.97 -4.45 2.83
C VAL A 144 -42.95 -5.02 1.82
N PRO A 145 -43.31 -5.53 0.62
CA PRO A 145 -42.31 -6.11 -0.29
C PRO A 145 -41.50 -5.06 -1.10
N ARG A 146 -41.87 -3.77 -1.06
CA ARG A 146 -41.06 -2.66 -1.61
C ARG A 146 -40.09 -2.13 -0.57
N LEU A 147 -40.56 -1.85 0.65
CA LEU A 147 -39.71 -1.42 1.74
C LEU A 147 -38.73 -2.53 2.15
N PHE A 148 -39.15 -3.79 2.17
CA PHE A 148 -38.26 -4.93 2.43
C PHE A 148 -37.20 -5.09 1.32
N ARG A 149 -37.53 -4.80 0.06
CA ARG A 149 -36.53 -4.73 -1.03
C ARG A 149 -35.56 -3.56 -0.85
N LEU A 150 -36.05 -2.38 -0.51
CA LEU A 150 -35.18 -1.23 -0.21
C LEU A 150 -34.33 -1.44 1.06
N LEU A 151 -34.86 -2.12 2.07
CA LEU A 151 -34.14 -2.51 3.29
C LEU A 151 -33.11 -3.60 3.02
N THR A 152 -33.39 -4.59 2.15
CA THR A 152 -32.39 -5.62 1.79
C THR A 152 -31.23 -5.01 0.99
N PHE A 153 -31.52 -4.10 0.03
CA PHE A 153 -30.46 -3.42 -0.70
C PHE A 153 -29.67 -2.45 0.20
N GLY A 154 -30.35 -1.71 1.08
CA GLY A 154 -29.70 -0.82 2.04
C GLY A 154 -28.85 -1.56 3.08
N SER A 155 -29.34 -2.70 3.59
CA SER A 155 -28.61 -3.59 4.48
C SER A 155 -27.37 -4.17 3.82
N CYS A 156 -27.48 -4.69 2.59
CA CYS A 156 -26.33 -5.20 1.86
C CYS A 156 -25.30 -4.10 1.59
N ALA A 157 -25.73 -2.91 1.16
CA ALA A 157 -24.83 -1.78 0.96
C ALA A 157 -24.14 -1.38 2.26
N PHE A 158 -24.88 -1.27 3.36
CA PHE A 158 -24.32 -0.94 4.68
C PHE A 158 -23.33 -2.01 5.16
N LEU A 159 -23.63 -3.30 5.00
CA LEU A 159 -22.73 -4.39 5.38
C LEU A 159 -21.47 -4.41 4.51
N ILE A 160 -21.59 -4.15 3.21
CA ILE A 160 -20.44 -4.04 2.32
C ILE A 160 -19.59 -2.84 2.73
N THR A 161 -20.19 -1.67 2.94
CA THR A 161 -19.49 -0.48 3.40
C THR A 161 -18.85 -0.71 4.77
N ALA A 162 -19.55 -1.34 5.72
CA ALA A 162 -19.02 -1.67 7.03
C ALA A 162 -17.87 -2.68 6.95
N PHE A 163 -17.97 -3.68 6.06
CA PHE A 163 -16.91 -4.66 5.81
C PHE A 163 -15.67 -4.01 5.20
N PHE A 164 -15.84 -3.18 4.16
CA PHE A 164 -14.75 -2.41 3.58
C PHE A 164 -14.17 -1.41 4.57
N TRP A 165 -15.01 -0.75 5.36
CA TRP A 165 -14.55 0.13 6.43
C TRP A 165 -13.76 -0.66 7.48
N LEU A 166 -14.19 -1.86 7.86
CA LEU A 166 -13.47 -2.69 8.84
C LEU A 166 -12.12 -3.21 8.29
N LEU A 167 -12.05 -3.50 6.99
CA LEU A 167 -10.79 -3.82 6.30
C LEU A 167 -9.83 -2.64 6.22
N VAL A 168 -10.33 -1.42 6.04
CA VAL A 168 -9.50 -0.22 5.83
C VAL A 168 -9.20 0.53 7.14
N ALA A 169 -10.11 0.49 8.12
CA ALA A 169 -10.04 1.26 9.37
C ALA A 169 -9.19 0.60 10.46
N ASN A 170 -8.80 -0.67 10.27
CA ASN A 170 -7.78 -1.31 11.09
C ASN A 170 -6.48 -1.50 10.30
N PRO A 171 -5.84 -0.44 9.77
CA PRO A 171 -4.45 -0.58 9.39
C PRO A 171 -3.71 -0.90 10.69
N VAL A 172 -2.95 -1.99 10.71
CA VAL A 172 -2.01 -2.20 11.80
C VAL A 172 -1.11 -0.97 11.78
N ASP A 173 -1.15 -0.15 12.84
CA ASP A 173 -0.35 1.08 12.92
C ASP A 173 1.13 0.69 12.72
N GLN A 174 1.61 0.90 11.49
CA GLN A 174 2.99 0.68 11.14
C GLN A 174 3.74 1.97 11.45
N VAL A 175 4.59 1.90 12.45
CA VAL A 175 5.45 2.98 12.85
C VAL A 175 6.77 2.83 12.10
N GLN A 176 7.38 3.96 11.73
CA GLN A 176 8.72 4.00 11.15
C GLN A 176 9.68 4.60 12.18
N ARG A 177 10.82 3.94 12.39
CA ARG A 177 11.89 4.40 13.28
C ARG A 177 13.23 4.33 12.56
N ILE A 178 13.94 5.46 12.61
CA ILE A 178 15.29 5.58 12.07
C ILE A 178 16.28 5.37 13.21
N VAL A 179 17.21 4.44 13.02
CA VAL A 179 18.33 4.20 13.93
C VAL A 179 19.62 4.58 13.22
N ASP A 180 20.31 5.60 13.72
CA ASP A 180 21.48 6.19 13.07
C ASP A 180 22.81 5.45 13.32
N ARG A 181 22.88 4.63 14.36
CA ARG A 181 24.14 4.06 14.87
C ARG A 181 24.01 2.56 15.11
N VAL A 182 23.79 1.80 14.05
CA VAL A 182 23.84 0.35 14.11
C VAL A 182 25.27 -0.11 13.76
N PRO A 183 25.99 -0.77 14.68
CA PRO A 183 27.32 -1.29 14.39
C PRO A 183 27.25 -2.54 13.51
N ILE A 184 28.26 -2.69 12.66
CA ILE A 184 28.43 -3.87 11.81
C ILE A 184 29.36 -4.88 12.49
N GLU A 185 28.88 -6.10 12.63
CA GLU A 185 29.64 -7.24 13.14
C GLU A 185 29.91 -8.24 12.01
N THR A 186 31.17 -8.63 11.84
CA THR A 186 31.54 -9.67 10.88
C THR A 186 31.26 -11.05 11.47
N HIS A 187 30.38 -11.82 10.82
CA HIS A 187 30.07 -13.18 11.22
C HIS A 187 30.65 -14.18 10.22
N SER A 188 31.33 -15.21 10.74
CA SER A 188 31.91 -16.32 9.95
C SER A 188 32.95 -15.90 8.90
N ILE A 189 34.10 -15.38 9.35
CA ILE A 189 35.25 -15.14 8.46
C ILE A 189 35.84 -16.50 8.03
N PRO A 190 36.06 -16.75 6.72
CA PRO A 190 36.71 -17.96 6.24
C PRO A 190 38.10 -18.19 6.88
N PRO A 191 38.51 -19.44 7.15
CA PRO A 191 39.79 -19.72 7.80
C PRO A 191 40.95 -19.18 6.96
N GLY A 192 41.90 -18.52 7.62
CA GLY A 192 43.05 -17.90 6.96
C GLY A 192 42.78 -16.51 6.39
N TRP A 193 41.66 -15.85 6.73
CA TRP A 193 41.39 -14.46 6.40
C TRP A 193 41.32 -13.57 7.64
N VAL A 194 41.74 -12.32 7.50
CA VAL A 194 41.57 -11.26 8.50
C VAL A 194 40.97 -10.04 7.83
N VAL A 195 39.97 -9.45 8.48
CA VAL A 195 39.39 -8.16 8.10
C VAL A 195 40.14 -7.07 8.86
N GLU A 196 40.85 -6.19 8.15
CA GLU A 196 41.64 -5.11 8.76
C GLU A 196 40.77 -3.88 9.03
N SER A 197 39.89 -3.54 8.10
CA SER A 197 39.02 -2.37 8.24
C SER A 197 37.67 -2.57 7.56
N LEU A 198 36.67 -1.93 8.14
CA LEU A 198 35.31 -1.89 7.64
C LEU A 198 34.82 -0.43 7.69
N GLN A 199 34.49 0.13 6.52
CA GLN A 199 34.11 1.54 6.40
C GLN A 199 32.75 1.68 5.70
N PRO A 200 31.76 2.34 6.33
CA PRO A 200 31.73 2.81 7.73
C PRO A 200 31.49 1.67 8.74
N GLU A 201 31.96 1.82 9.98
CA GLU A 201 31.70 0.86 11.08
C GLU A 201 30.25 0.86 11.57
N MET A 202 29.54 1.96 11.32
CA MET A 202 28.17 2.20 11.73
C MET A 202 27.30 2.51 10.51
N ILE A 203 26.07 2.00 10.51
CA ILE A 203 25.08 2.24 9.46
C ILE A 203 23.79 2.83 10.04
N ARG A 204 23.08 3.55 9.19
CA ARG A 204 21.73 4.02 9.44
C ARG A 204 20.74 3.03 8.85
N VAL A 205 19.69 2.74 9.61
CA VAL A 205 18.65 1.79 9.21
C VAL A 205 17.29 2.39 9.47
N ASN A 206 16.39 2.27 8.51
CA ASN A 206 14.99 2.63 8.68
C ASN A 206 14.18 1.35 8.85
N LEU A 207 13.55 1.21 10.01
CA LEU A 207 12.77 0.04 10.39
C LEU A 207 11.28 0.39 10.35
N THR A 208 10.46 -0.54 9.88
CA THR A 208 8.99 -0.44 9.88
C THR A 208 8.43 -1.61 10.66
N GLY A 209 7.45 -1.36 11.53
CA GLY A 209 6.86 -2.41 12.36
C GLY A 209 5.72 -1.90 13.22
N THR A 210 5.14 -2.78 14.03
CA THR A 210 4.09 -2.39 14.98
C THR A 210 4.68 -1.65 16.18
N GLU A 211 3.93 -0.73 16.78
CA GLU A 211 4.39 -0.02 18.00
C GLU A 211 4.72 -1.00 19.15
N ARG A 212 3.98 -2.11 19.27
CA ARG A 212 4.27 -3.15 20.27
C ARG A 212 5.64 -3.77 20.06
N ALA A 213 6.00 -4.10 18.82
CA ALA A 213 7.30 -4.67 18.51
C ALA A 213 8.42 -3.68 18.89
N PHE A 214 8.29 -2.40 18.53
CA PHE A 214 9.30 -1.39 18.88
C PHE A 214 9.44 -1.16 20.37
N SER A 215 8.34 -1.20 21.11
CA SER A 215 8.37 -1.04 22.57
C SER A 215 8.98 -2.23 23.31
N ALA A 216 8.91 -3.44 22.74
CA ALA A 216 9.39 -4.67 23.38
C ALA A 216 10.80 -5.08 22.93
N PHE A 217 11.31 -4.50 21.84
CA PHE A 217 12.62 -4.84 21.28
C PHE A 217 13.76 -4.19 22.07
N ASP A 218 14.80 -4.97 22.36
CA ASP A 218 16.02 -4.46 23.01
C ASP A 218 16.94 -3.81 21.96
N TRP A 219 16.98 -2.48 21.99
CA TRP A 219 17.75 -1.68 21.05
C TRP A 219 19.27 -1.86 21.21
N ASP A 220 19.74 -2.30 22.39
CA ASP A 220 21.15 -2.49 22.65
C ASP A 220 21.69 -3.76 21.97
N GLU A 221 20.82 -4.72 21.61
CA GLU A 221 21.18 -5.92 20.85
C GLU A 221 21.12 -5.73 19.33
N LEU A 222 20.69 -4.55 18.84
CA LEU A 222 20.59 -4.31 17.41
C LEU A 222 21.99 -4.24 16.78
N ARG A 223 22.34 -5.26 16.01
CA ARG A 223 23.61 -5.42 15.30
C ARG A 223 23.36 -5.88 13.86
N PHE A 224 24.17 -5.39 12.93
CA PHE A 224 24.15 -5.89 11.56
C PHE A 224 25.19 -7.01 11.41
N ARG A 225 24.73 -8.24 11.17
CA ARG A 225 25.62 -9.40 10.97
C ARG A 225 25.97 -9.56 9.51
N LEU A 226 27.20 -9.22 9.16
CA LEU A 226 27.71 -9.36 7.80
C LEU A 226 28.28 -10.76 7.56
N LYS A 227 27.73 -11.48 6.57
CA LYS A 227 28.24 -12.77 6.12
C LYS A 227 29.24 -12.57 4.97
N LEU A 228 30.47 -13.01 5.17
CA LEU A 228 31.56 -12.89 4.20
C LEU A 228 31.85 -14.26 3.58
N LYS A 229 31.30 -14.54 2.39
CA LYS A 229 31.54 -15.81 1.68
C LYS A 229 32.67 -15.72 0.67
N ASP A 230 32.67 -14.66 -0.14
CA ASP A 230 33.60 -14.49 -1.26
C ASP A 230 34.51 -13.28 -0.99
N LEU A 231 35.51 -13.48 -0.12
CA LEU A 231 36.51 -12.45 0.17
C LEU A 231 37.60 -12.44 -0.90
N GLU A 232 37.89 -11.25 -1.40
CA GLU A 232 39.05 -10.97 -2.25
C GLU A 232 40.11 -10.20 -1.46
N GLU A 233 41.38 -10.36 -1.85
CA GLU A 233 42.48 -9.68 -1.18
C GLU A 233 42.48 -8.19 -1.51
N GLY A 234 42.55 -7.35 -0.47
CA GLY A 234 42.50 -5.90 -0.58
C GLY A 234 41.12 -5.32 -0.30
N SER A 235 40.88 -4.11 -0.80
CA SER A 235 39.64 -3.37 -0.58
C SER A 235 38.60 -3.73 -1.63
N HIS A 236 37.45 -4.24 -1.20
CA HIS A 236 36.32 -4.53 -2.07
C HIS A 236 35.01 -3.98 -1.47
N SER A 237 34.03 -3.74 -2.35
CA SER A 237 32.73 -3.22 -1.97
C SER A 237 31.75 -4.35 -1.69
N VAL A 238 31.05 -4.30 -0.55
CA VAL A 238 30.02 -5.27 -0.18
C VAL A 238 28.67 -4.57 -0.10
N VAL A 239 27.66 -5.19 -0.73
CA VAL A 239 26.28 -4.69 -0.70
C VAL A 239 25.57 -5.24 0.54
N LEU A 240 25.02 -4.36 1.36
CA LEU A 240 24.28 -4.75 2.57
C LEU A 240 22.88 -5.26 2.21
N SER A 241 22.53 -6.43 2.75
CA SER A 241 21.21 -7.04 2.61
C SER A 241 20.43 -7.01 3.94
N PRO A 242 19.09 -6.87 3.91
CA PRO A 242 18.25 -6.90 5.12
C PRO A 242 18.40 -8.17 5.97
N GLU A 243 18.83 -9.28 5.38
CA GLU A 243 19.02 -10.58 6.05
C GLU A 243 20.13 -10.57 7.12
N GLY A 244 20.95 -9.51 7.18
CA GLY A 244 21.96 -9.34 8.21
C GLY A 244 21.39 -9.01 9.60
N PHE A 245 20.13 -8.57 9.69
CA PHE A 245 19.50 -8.21 10.96
C PHE A 245 18.78 -9.40 11.61
N ASN A 246 18.79 -9.43 12.94
CA ASN A 246 17.99 -10.36 13.74
C ASN A 246 16.77 -9.63 14.30
N LEU A 247 15.70 -9.51 13.51
CA LEU A 247 14.50 -8.78 13.90
C LEU A 247 13.33 -9.73 14.19
N PRO A 248 12.41 -9.37 15.09
CA PRO A 248 11.15 -10.08 15.26
C PRO A 248 10.31 -10.01 13.97
N PRO A 249 9.39 -10.98 13.71
CA PRO A 249 8.63 -11.06 12.48
C PRO A 249 7.69 -9.87 12.24
N GLU A 250 7.37 -9.10 13.28
CA GLU A 250 6.57 -7.88 13.20
C GLU A 250 7.37 -6.62 12.84
N MET A 251 8.67 -6.75 12.57
CA MET A 251 9.56 -5.68 12.11
C MET A 251 10.26 -6.05 10.81
N GLU A 252 10.38 -5.06 9.94
CA GLU A 252 11.08 -5.19 8.67
C GLU A 252 12.02 -4.00 8.45
N VAL A 253 13.10 -4.27 7.71
CA VAL A 253 14.02 -3.23 7.27
C VAL A 253 13.48 -2.61 5.99
N GLN A 254 13.11 -1.34 6.05
CA GLN A 254 12.66 -0.60 4.89
C GLN A 254 13.85 -0.10 4.05
N GLN A 255 14.90 0.39 4.72
CA GLN A 255 16.06 0.96 4.05
C GLN A 255 17.33 0.87 4.91
N ILE A 256 18.48 0.72 4.24
CA ILE A 256 19.82 0.71 4.85
C ILE A 256 20.65 1.78 4.16
N GLU A 257 21.32 2.63 4.94
CA GLU A 257 22.20 3.70 4.47
C GLU A 257 23.56 3.66 5.17
N PRO A 258 24.69 3.61 4.44
CA PRO A 258 24.79 3.37 2.99
C PRO A 258 24.46 1.91 2.63
N LYS A 259 24.01 1.68 1.39
CA LYS A 259 23.75 0.32 0.88
C LYS A 259 25.02 -0.46 0.56
N VAL A 260 26.14 0.24 0.38
CA VAL A 260 27.44 -0.34 0.02
C VAL A 260 28.46 0.10 1.07
N ILE A 261 29.25 -0.85 1.55
CA ILE A 261 30.37 -0.62 2.45
C ILE A 261 31.66 -1.11 1.81
N TYR A 262 32.80 -0.62 2.29
CA TYR A 262 34.11 -1.05 1.84
C TYR A 262 34.79 -1.85 2.93
N ILE A 263 35.34 -3.01 2.55
CA ILE A 263 36.01 -3.92 3.47
C ILE A 263 37.39 -4.19 2.92
N THR A 264 38.39 -4.06 3.80
CA THR A 264 39.77 -4.43 3.48
C THR A 264 40.08 -5.73 4.20
N ALA A 265 40.33 -6.79 3.44
CA ALA A 265 40.64 -8.10 3.98
C ALA A 265 41.90 -8.70 3.33
N TYR A 266 42.64 -9.49 4.10
CA TYR A 266 43.85 -10.14 3.64
C TYR A 266 43.88 -11.62 4.00
N GLN A 267 44.50 -12.41 3.13
CA GLN A 267 44.84 -13.78 3.45
C GLN A 267 46.04 -13.80 4.40
N THR A 268 45.94 -14.58 5.46
CA THR A 268 46.94 -14.70 6.51
C THR A 268 47.62 -16.05 6.51
N GLU A 269 48.79 -16.10 7.12
CA GLU A 269 49.57 -17.30 7.40
C GLU A 269 50.06 -17.26 8.85
N ILE A 270 50.23 -18.42 9.46
CA ILE A 270 50.72 -18.54 10.83
C ILE A 270 52.24 -18.44 10.81
N VAL A 271 52.78 -17.47 11.55
CA VAL A 271 54.22 -17.22 11.64
C VAL A 271 54.62 -16.98 13.11
N GLU A 272 55.77 -17.50 13.50
CA GLU A 272 56.38 -17.20 14.80
C GLU A 272 57.24 -15.93 14.71
N LEU A 273 56.80 -14.86 15.37
CA LEU A 273 57.55 -13.61 15.43
C LEU A 273 58.24 -13.42 16.80
N PRO A 274 59.47 -12.89 16.83
CA PRO A 274 60.16 -12.55 18.07
C PRO A 274 59.50 -11.35 18.77
N VAL A 275 59.53 -11.36 20.11
CA VAL A 275 58.99 -10.28 20.93
C VAL A 275 60.04 -9.18 21.13
N SER A 276 59.65 -7.92 20.91
CA SER A 276 60.50 -6.74 21.08
C SER A 276 60.01 -5.89 22.24
N ILE A 277 60.87 -5.63 23.21
CA ILE A 277 60.52 -4.84 24.39
C ILE A 277 60.68 -3.35 24.05
N GLN A 278 59.60 -2.59 24.22
CA GLN A 278 59.59 -1.15 23.99
C GLN A 278 59.93 -0.39 25.27
N ILE A 279 60.99 0.42 25.24
CA ILE A 279 61.41 1.25 26.38
C ILE A 279 61.31 2.72 25.98
N GLN A 280 60.70 3.54 26.83
CA GLN A 280 60.60 4.99 26.68
C GLN A 280 61.53 5.73 27.66
N GLY A 281 62.20 6.76 27.15
CA GLY A 281 63.14 7.60 27.90
C GLY A 281 64.60 7.37 27.51
N SER A 282 65.52 8.14 28.11
CA SER A 282 66.96 7.93 27.98
C SER A 282 67.50 7.22 29.22
N LEU A 283 68.44 6.31 29.02
CA LEU A 283 69.16 5.63 30.10
C LEU A 283 69.75 6.68 31.07
N PRO A 284 69.41 6.66 32.37
CA PRO A 284 69.97 7.58 33.36
C PRO A 284 71.50 7.47 33.44
N GLU A 285 72.20 8.60 33.65
CA GLU A 285 73.67 8.61 33.78
C GLU A 285 74.12 7.69 34.93
N GLY A 286 74.86 6.62 34.61
CA GLY A 286 75.41 5.66 35.58
C GLY A 286 74.78 4.27 35.59
N MET A 287 73.65 4.04 34.90
CA MET A 287 73.07 2.70 34.75
C MET A 287 73.73 1.92 33.61
N GLN A 288 74.04 0.65 33.84
CA GLN A 288 74.46 -0.28 32.80
C GLN A 288 73.25 -0.81 32.02
N LYS A 289 73.43 -1.17 30.75
CA LYS A 289 72.36 -1.77 29.95
C LYS A 289 72.06 -3.17 30.49
N GLU A 290 70.96 -3.31 31.22
CA GLU A 290 70.39 -4.60 31.60
C GLU A 290 69.88 -5.35 30.36
N GLN A 291 70.04 -6.67 30.36
CA GLN A 291 69.54 -7.53 29.29
C GLN A 291 68.12 -7.98 29.65
N LEU A 292 67.14 -7.47 28.90
CA LEU A 292 65.74 -7.83 29.05
C LEU A 292 65.44 -9.05 28.17
N VAL A 293 65.03 -10.16 28.78
CA VAL A 293 64.70 -11.41 28.05
C VAL A 293 63.21 -11.70 28.23
N PRO A 294 62.39 -11.59 27.16
CA PRO A 294 60.99 -11.97 27.23
C PRO A 294 60.85 -13.50 27.24
N THR A 295 59.99 -14.02 28.11
CA THR A 295 59.57 -15.42 28.18
C THR A 295 58.04 -15.47 27.96
N PRO A 296 57.55 -16.08 26.88
CA PRO A 296 58.28 -16.64 25.73
C PRO A 296 58.93 -15.56 24.85
N ASN A 297 60.02 -15.90 24.16
CA ASN A 297 60.75 -14.97 23.29
C ASN A 297 60.19 -14.87 21.86
N ARG A 298 59.31 -15.81 21.48
CA ARG A 298 58.59 -15.84 20.21
C ARG A 298 57.14 -16.16 20.46
N VAL A 299 56.28 -15.60 19.62
CA VAL A 299 54.84 -15.79 19.66
C VAL A 299 54.31 -16.13 18.28
N SER A 300 53.46 -17.14 18.21
CA SER A 300 52.75 -17.52 16.99
C SER A 300 51.63 -16.53 16.73
N VAL A 301 51.57 -15.95 15.54
CA VAL A 301 50.54 -14.97 15.16
C VAL A 301 50.11 -15.17 13.71
N ARG A 302 48.91 -14.71 13.34
CA ARG A 302 48.45 -14.65 11.95
C ARG A 302 48.86 -13.33 11.32
N VAL A 303 49.60 -13.41 10.21
CA VAL A 303 50.14 -12.25 9.50
C VAL A 303 49.69 -12.27 8.03
N PRO A 304 49.36 -11.12 7.41
CA PRO A 304 49.02 -11.06 6.00
C PRO A 304 50.17 -11.54 5.10
N LYS A 305 49.91 -12.51 4.22
CA LYS A 305 50.94 -13.15 3.37
C LYS A 305 51.78 -12.15 2.59
N ARG A 306 51.16 -11.09 2.07
CA ARG A 306 51.82 -10.09 1.22
C ARG A 306 52.71 -9.11 2.00
N ARG A 307 52.46 -8.97 3.31
CA ARG A 307 53.15 -8.01 4.20
C ARG A 307 54.02 -8.72 5.24
N LEU A 308 54.31 -10.01 5.05
CA LEU A 308 55.18 -10.80 5.94
C LEU A 308 56.52 -10.10 6.25
N SER A 309 57.11 -9.41 5.28
CA SER A 309 58.38 -8.69 5.43
C SER A 309 58.29 -7.41 6.30
N GLU A 310 57.09 -6.85 6.49
CA GLU A 310 56.87 -5.65 7.30
C GLU A 310 56.84 -5.97 8.80
N PHE A 311 56.44 -7.18 9.15
CA PHE A 311 56.30 -7.62 10.54
C PHE A 311 57.52 -8.46 10.96
N GLN A 312 58.52 -7.80 11.53
CA GLN A 312 59.73 -8.48 12.02
C GLN A 312 59.67 -8.83 13.50
N THR A 313 58.96 -8.05 14.30
CA THR A 313 58.86 -8.23 15.76
C THR A 313 57.48 -7.84 16.27
N ILE A 314 57.02 -8.46 17.35
CA ILE A 314 55.83 -8.03 18.09
C ILE A 314 56.25 -7.14 19.26
N PRO A 315 55.86 -5.86 19.30
CA PRO A 315 56.23 -4.97 20.39
C PRO A 315 55.44 -5.28 21.67
N THR A 316 56.05 -5.07 22.83
CA THR A 316 55.36 -5.00 24.13
C THR A 316 54.78 -3.61 24.36
N GLU A 317 53.95 -3.45 25.39
CA GLU A 317 53.65 -2.13 25.95
C GLU A 317 54.93 -1.37 26.32
N ALA A 318 54.88 -0.04 26.25
CA ALA A 318 56.04 0.78 26.53
C ALA A 318 56.32 0.84 28.03
N MET A 319 57.57 0.59 28.43
CA MET A 319 58.04 0.72 29.81
C MET A 319 58.97 1.92 29.98
N THR A 320 58.88 2.63 31.11
CA THR A 320 59.82 3.71 31.46
C THR A 320 61.06 3.17 32.15
N TYR A 321 62.26 3.72 31.88
CA TYR A 321 63.51 3.33 32.56
C TYR A 321 63.46 3.42 34.10
N SER A 322 62.63 4.30 34.67
CA SER A 322 62.46 4.44 36.13
C SER A 322 61.76 3.25 36.80
N GLU A 323 61.10 2.40 36.01
CA GLU A 323 60.34 1.24 36.49
C GLU A 323 61.17 -0.06 36.44
N ILE A 324 62.43 0.04 36.02
CA ILE A 324 63.33 -1.10 35.89
C ILE A 324 64.05 -1.29 37.24
N GLN A 325 63.63 -2.31 38.00
CA GLN A 325 64.33 -2.77 39.20
C GLN A 325 65.07 -4.07 38.88
N SER A 326 66.36 -4.13 39.20
CA SER A 326 67.21 -5.27 38.89
C SER A 326 66.68 -6.55 39.54
N ASN A 327 66.65 -7.64 38.77
CA ASN A 327 66.24 -8.98 39.21
C ASN A 327 64.73 -9.20 39.49
N GLU A 328 63.87 -8.28 39.03
CA GLU A 328 62.41 -8.44 39.11
C GLU A 328 61.84 -9.00 37.79
N ASN A 329 60.88 -9.94 37.89
CA ASN A 329 60.12 -10.42 36.75
C ASN A 329 58.93 -9.50 36.54
N LYS A 330 58.85 -8.84 35.39
CA LYS A 330 57.73 -7.95 35.06
C LYS A 330 56.87 -8.53 33.96
N GLU A 331 55.58 -8.64 34.21
CA GLU A 331 54.60 -9.02 33.20
C GLU A 331 54.32 -7.81 32.30
N MET A 332 54.47 -8.00 30.99
CA MET A 332 54.23 -6.96 29.98
C MET A 332 53.24 -7.45 28.95
N LYS A 333 52.24 -6.63 28.63
CA LYS A 333 51.26 -6.94 27.58
C LYS A 333 51.86 -6.85 26.19
N LEU A 334 51.50 -7.77 25.31
CA LEU A 334 51.85 -7.69 23.88
C LEU A 334 50.92 -6.72 23.17
N VAL A 335 51.48 -5.88 22.30
CA VAL A 335 50.72 -4.92 21.49
C VAL A 335 50.72 -5.41 20.04
N PHE A 336 49.59 -5.95 19.61
CA PHE A 336 49.42 -6.46 18.25
C PHE A 336 49.06 -5.31 17.28
N PRO A 337 49.80 -5.14 16.17
CA PRO A 337 49.37 -4.25 15.09
C PRO A 337 47.99 -4.66 14.52
N PRO A 338 47.20 -3.73 13.97
CA PRO A 338 45.81 -4.01 13.53
C PRO A 338 45.70 -5.11 12.46
N SER A 339 46.74 -5.34 11.67
CA SER A 339 46.77 -6.38 10.64
C SER A 339 47.22 -7.76 11.18
N VAL A 340 47.64 -7.86 12.44
CA VAL A 340 48.18 -9.08 13.06
C VAL A 340 47.21 -9.58 14.12
N VAL A 341 46.80 -10.85 14.01
CA VAL A 341 45.83 -11.44 14.93
C VAL A 341 46.47 -12.59 15.72
N PRO A 342 46.42 -12.59 17.06
CA PRO A 342 46.90 -13.70 17.86
C PRO A 342 46.08 -14.97 17.59
N ILE A 343 46.70 -16.14 17.73
CA ILE A 343 45.99 -17.42 17.74
C ILE A 343 45.58 -17.78 19.17
N GLU A 344 44.69 -18.76 19.35
CA GLU A 344 44.21 -19.16 20.69
C GLU A 344 45.34 -19.58 21.65
N GLU A 345 46.47 -20.04 21.12
CA GLU A 345 47.65 -20.46 21.88
C GLU A 345 48.64 -19.32 22.18
N THR A 346 48.40 -18.10 21.66
CA THR A 346 49.27 -16.94 21.88
C THR A 346 48.99 -16.34 23.26
N PRO A 347 50.00 -16.16 24.14
CA PRO A 347 49.79 -15.50 25.42
C PRO A 347 49.54 -14.00 25.24
N ASP A 348 48.65 -13.43 26.05
CA ASP A 348 48.34 -11.98 26.04
C ASP A 348 49.47 -11.11 26.63
N SER A 349 50.33 -11.73 27.45
CA SER A 349 51.45 -11.10 28.15
C SER A 349 52.70 -11.97 28.09
N VAL A 350 53.85 -11.31 28.21
CA VAL A 350 55.16 -11.94 28.33
C VAL A 350 55.79 -11.57 29.66
N THR A 351 56.47 -12.51 30.30
CA THR A 351 57.28 -12.20 31.48
C THR A 351 58.66 -11.76 31.02
N VAL A 352 59.04 -10.54 31.34
CA VAL A 352 60.38 -10.00 31.07
C VAL A 352 61.25 -10.24 32.29
N GLN A 353 62.30 -11.03 32.09
CA GLN A 353 63.36 -11.21 33.09
C GLN A 353 64.45 -10.17 32.85
N ILE A 354 64.81 -9.46 33.91
CA ILE A 354 65.84 -8.43 33.90
C ILE A 354 67.16 -9.07 34.37
N GLN A 355 68.09 -9.33 33.45
CA GLN A 355 69.40 -9.88 33.78
C GLN A 355 70.46 -8.78 33.83
N GLU A 356 71.21 -8.73 34.93
CA GLU A 356 72.38 -7.87 35.06
C GLU A 356 73.49 -8.40 34.13
N LYS A 357 74.06 -7.50 33.32
CA LYS A 357 75.07 -7.88 32.34
C LYS A 357 76.40 -8.12 33.06
N GLU A 358 76.76 -9.39 33.30
CA GLU A 358 78.11 -9.72 33.80
C GLU A 358 79.19 -9.18 32.86
N ALA A 359 80.11 -8.41 33.45
CA ALA A 359 81.28 -7.88 32.76
C ALA A 359 82.17 -9.05 32.29
N ARG A 360 82.35 -9.19 30.98
CA ARG A 360 83.46 -10.00 30.44
C ARG A 360 84.78 -9.41 30.94
N SER A 361 85.38 -10.07 31.93
CA SER A 361 86.80 -9.96 32.27
C SER A 361 87.64 -10.47 31.09
N ASN A 362 88.01 -9.58 30.17
CA ASN A 362 89.15 -9.83 29.29
C ASN A 362 90.42 -9.37 30.03
N GLU A 363 90.94 -10.25 30.88
CA GLU A 363 92.30 -10.16 31.38
C GLU A 363 93.28 -10.60 30.29
N SER A 364 94.13 -9.66 29.89
CA SER A 364 95.53 -9.86 29.52
C SER A 364 95.93 -11.22 28.89
N ASN A 365 95.96 -11.28 27.56
CA ASN A 365 97.04 -11.99 26.88
C ASN A 365 97.63 -11.07 25.82
N LYS A 366 98.49 -10.15 26.29
CA LYS A 366 99.32 -9.28 25.47
C LYS A 366 100.76 -9.45 25.97
N THR A 367 101.44 -10.46 25.44
CA THR A 367 102.91 -10.56 25.53
C THR A 367 103.42 -10.89 24.13
N SER A 368 104.26 -9.99 23.61
CA SER A 368 105.32 -10.19 22.59
C SER A 368 104.89 -10.79 21.22
N ASP A 369 105.24 -10.28 20.06
CA ASP A 369 106.38 -9.46 19.68
C ASP A 369 106.18 -8.97 18.23
N GLN A 370 106.68 -7.77 17.97
CA GLN A 370 107.36 -7.32 16.75
C GLN A 370 106.86 -7.79 15.37
N GLN A 371 106.37 -6.81 14.61
CA GLN A 371 106.51 -6.78 13.15
C GLN A 371 107.93 -6.30 12.79
N PRO A 372 108.50 -6.77 11.67
CA PRO A 372 108.59 -5.84 10.55
C PRO A 372 108.16 -6.43 9.21
N MET A 373 107.69 -5.53 8.36
CA MET A 373 107.32 -5.73 6.94
C MET A 373 108.52 -6.18 6.09
N PRO A 374 108.30 -6.83 4.94
CA PRO A 374 109.32 -6.99 3.91
C PRO A 374 109.40 -5.73 3.01
N ASN A 375 110.65 -5.30 2.80
CA ASN A 375 111.23 -4.41 1.77
C ASN A 375 110.75 -2.96 1.64
#